data_AF-A0A2D8RJA9-F1
#
_entry.id   AF-A0A2D8RJA9-F1
#
_cell.length_a   1.000
_cell.length_b   1.000
_cell.length_c   1.000
_cell.angle_alpha   90.00
_cell.angle_beta   90.00
_cell.angle_gamma   90.00
#
_symmetry.space_group_name_H-M   'P 1'
#
loop_
_entity.id
_entity.type
_entity.pdbx_description
1 polymer ?
#
loop_
_entity_poly.entity_id
_entity_poly.type
_entity_poly.pdbx_seq_one_letter_code
_entity_poly.pdbx_strand_id
1 'polypeptide(L)'
;MPRPIGWTKKDPDLGKLKIEARFFGSKLTFHRQNGRFEPWEIFTPDNEDWDTLNELAENKFRRGKVQEKQMRIIQARGEKL
;
A
#
# COMPACT_ATOMS: atom_id res chain seq x y z
N MET A 1 1.62 3.84 -15.38
CA MET A 1 2.01 3.28 -14.07
C MET A 1 0.76 2.77 -13.34
N PRO A 2 0.84 1.65 -12.61
CA PRO A 2 -0.25 1.18 -11.76
C PRO A 2 -0.66 2.28 -10.77
N ARG A 3 -1.95 2.44 -10.52
CA ARG A 3 -2.43 3.35 -9.48
C ARG A 3 -2.01 2.81 -8.10
N PRO A 4 -1.63 3.67 -7.14
CA PRO A 4 -1.38 3.23 -5.77
C PRO A 4 -2.59 2.51 -5.17
N ILE A 5 -2.31 1.57 -4.26
CA ILE A 5 -3.32 0.96 -3.40
C ILE A 5 -3.27 1.74 -2.08
N GLY A 6 -4.35 2.43 -1.74
CA GLY A 6 -4.38 3.30 -0.57
C GLY A 6 -5.49 2.95 0.39
N TRP A 7 -5.21 3.16 1.67
CA TRP A 7 -6.14 3.00 2.79
C TRP A 7 -5.90 4.12 3.81
N THR A 8 -6.71 4.11 4.86
CA THR A 8 -6.55 5.03 5.99
C THR A 8 -6.24 4.23 7.24
N LYS A 9 -5.30 4.72 8.05
CA LYS A 9 -5.02 4.22 9.40
C LYS A 9 -5.20 5.34 10.42
N LYS A 10 -5.73 5.02 11.59
CA LYS A 10 -5.78 5.96 12.72
C LYS A 10 -4.49 5.81 13.52
N ASP A 11 -3.81 6.92 13.73
CA ASP A 11 -2.60 7.07 14.52
C ASP A 11 -2.96 7.81 15.82
N PRO A 12 -2.49 7.35 17.00
CA PRO A 12 -2.81 7.98 18.28
C PRO A 12 -2.35 9.43 18.38
N ASP A 13 -1.21 9.77 17.79
CA ASP A 13 -0.55 11.07 17.95
C ASP A 13 -0.89 12.01 16.79
N LEU A 14 -0.95 11.47 15.58
CA LEU A 14 -1.07 12.25 14.34
C LEU A 14 -2.50 12.26 13.79
N GLY A 15 -3.38 11.40 14.29
CA GLY A 15 -4.75 11.29 13.84
C GLY A 15 -4.89 10.44 12.58
N LYS A 16 -5.62 10.93 11.57
CA LYS A 16 -5.99 10.12 10.40
C LYS A 16 -4.88 10.15 9.34
N LEU A 17 -4.15 9.06 9.19
CA LEU A 17 -3.12 8.90 8.16
C LEU A 17 -3.70 8.31 6.88
N LYS A 18 -3.35 8.89 5.74
CA LYS A 18 -3.52 8.26 4.42
C LYS A 18 -2.27 7.45 4.10
N ILE A 19 -2.42 6.18 3.77
CA ILE A 19 -1.31 5.30 3.39
C ILE A 19 -1.45 4.91 1.92
N GLU A 20 -0.34 4.79 1.22
CA GLU A 20 -0.25 4.33 -0.16
C GLU A 20 0.86 3.30 -0.34
N ALA A 21 0.48 2.13 -0.83
CA ALA A 21 1.38 1.16 -1.45
C ALA A 21 1.57 1.51 -2.93
N ARG A 22 2.82 1.75 -3.32
CA ARG A 22 3.22 2.22 -4.66
C ARG A 22 4.20 1.23 -5.29
N PHE A 23 3.95 0.93 -6.56
CA PHE A 23 4.86 0.11 -7.36
C PHE A 23 5.72 0.98 -8.28
N PHE A 24 7.03 0.77 -8.22
CA PHE A 24 8.00 1.27 -9.17
C PHE A 24 8.71 0.07 -9.83
N GLY A 25 8.25 -0.32 -11.01
CA GLY A 25 8.64 -1.59 -11.61
C GLY A 25 8.19 -2.76 -10.72
N SER A 26 9.15 -3.58 -10.25
CA SER A 26 8.92 -4.67 -9.30
C SER A 26 9.11 -4.29 -7.83
N LYS A 27 9.46 -3.03 -7.53
CA LYS A 27 9.67 -2.57 -6.15
C LYS A 27 8.36 -2.08 -5.55
N LEU A 28 7.96 -2.68 -4.43
CA LEU A 28 6.86 -2.22 -3.58
C LEU A 28 7.40 -1.23 -2.55
N THR A 29 6.78 -0.05 -2.46
CA THR A 29 7.16 1.01 -1.53
C THR A 29 5.93 1.56 -0.83
N PHE A 30 6.11 2.05 0.39
CA PHE A 30 5.02 2.48 1.25
C PHE A 30 5.25 3.90 1.70
N HIS A 31 4.20 4.70 1.60
CA HIS A 31 4.24 6.09 2.01
C HIS A 31 2.98 6.45 2.79
N ARG A 32 3.12 7.37 3.73
CA ARG A 32 2.00 7.95 4.47
C ARG A 32 1.92 9.46 4.27
N GLN A 33 0.75 10.03 4.49
CA GLN A 33 0.50 11.47 4.46
C GLN A 33 -0.54 11.81 5.53
N ASN A 34 -0.25 12.78 6.40
CA ASN A 34 -1.15 13.19 7.48
C ASN A 34 -2.23 14.18 7.03
N GLY A 35 -1.96 14.98 6.00
CA GLY A 35 -2.89 15.97 5.48
C GLY A 35 -2.66 16.23 3.99
N ARG A 36 -3.68 16.77 3.30
CA ARG A 36 -3.62 16.99 1.85
C ARG A 36 -2.39 17.79 1.38
N PHE A 37 -1.96 18.76 2.20
CA PHE A 37 -0.84 19.65 1.90
C PHE A 37 0.47 19.24 2.60
N GLU A 38 0.44 18.18 3.39
CA GLU A 38 1.63 17.66 4.07
C GLU A 38 2.48 16.81 3.10
N PRO A 39 3.80 16.72 3.29
CA PRO A 39 4.63 15.84 2.50
C PRO A 39 4.28 14.37 2.70
N TRP A 40 4.61 13.54 1.70
CA TRP A 40 4.59 12.10 1.85
C TRP A 40 5.86 11.64 2.57
N GLU A 41 5.69 10.80 3.58
CA GLU A 41 6.78 10.23 4.36
C GLU A 41 6.87 8.72 4.14
N ILE A 42 8.06 8.16 4.37
CA ILE A 42 8.26 6.70 4.32
C ILE A 42 7.41 6.05 5.43
N PHE A 43 6.77 4.94 5.07
CA PHE A 43 5.94 4.17 5.99
C PHE A 43 6.43 2.73 6.04
N THR A 44 6.48 2.15 7.24
CA THR A 44 6.74 0.72 7.44
C THR A 44 5.44 0.05 7.84
N PRO A 45 4.84 -0.80 6.99
CA PRO A 45 3.59 -1.48 7.30
C PRO A 45 3.79 -2.53 8.40
N ASP A 46 2.84 -2.62 9.31
CA ASP A 46 2.72 -3.72 10.27
C ASP A 46 1.86 -4.87 9.70
N ASN A 47 1.57 -5.88 10.52
CA ASN A 47 0.77 -7.03 10.09
C ASN A 47 -0.64 -6.64 9.64
N GLU A 48 -1.30 -5.72 10.35
CA GLU A 48 -2.66 -5.29 9.99
C GLU A 48 -2.67 -4.50 8.68
N ASP A 49 -1.64 -3.70 8.43
CA ASP A 49 -1.43 -3.02 7.16
C ASP A 49 -1.23 -3.99 6.00
N TRP A 50 -0.47 -5.08 6.24
CA TRP A 50 -0.29 -6.14 5.24
C TRP A 50 -1.59 -6.88 4.95
N ASP A 51 -2.38 -7.18 5.97
CA ASP A 51 -3.68 -7.85 5.80
C ASP A 51 -4.64 -6.95 5.01
N THR A 52 -4.70 -5.66 5.37
CA THR A 52 -5.48 -4.64 4.66
C THR A 52 -5.05 -4.52 3.20
N LEU A 53 -3.73 -4.47 2.95
CA LEU A 53 -3.19 -4.38 1.60
C LEU A 53 -3.55 -5.60 0.76
N ASN A 54 -3.44 -6.82 1.32
CA ASN A 54 -3.80 -8.05 0.63
C ASN A 54 -5.26 -8.03 0.19
N GLU A 55 -6.19 -7.65 1.08
CA GLU A 55 -7.61 -7.56 0.74
C GLU A 55 -7.89 -6.52 -0.35
N LEU A 56 -7.29 -5.34 -0.24
CA LEU A 56 -7.47 -4.27 -1.24
C LEU A 56 -6.86 -4.63 -2.60
N ALA A 57 -5.71 -5.33 -2.59
CA ALA A 57 -5.05 -5.81 -3.79
C ALA A 57 -5.85 -6.91 -4.48
N GLU A 58 -6.37 -7.88 -3.74
CA GLU A 58 -7.28 -8.94 -4.21
C GLU A 58 -8.50 -8.32 -4.91
N ASN A 59 -9.16 -7.37 -4.24
CA ASN A 59 -10.32 -6.66 -4.79
C ASN A 59 -10.01 -5.92 -6.09
N LYS A 60 -8.80 -5.35 -6.20
CA LYS A 60 -8.35 -4.68 -7.43
C LYS A 60 -7.92 -5.67 -8.50
N PHE A 61 -7.32 -6.79 -8.13
CA PHE A 61 -6.92 -7.87 -9.03
C PHE A 61 -8.15 -8.45 -9.74
N ARG A 62 -9.21 -8.76 -8.99
CA ARG A 62 -10.51 -9.21 -9.55
C ARG A 62 -11.13 -8.21 -10.53
N ARG A 63 -10.78 -6.93 -10.42
CA ARG A 63 -11.23 -5.84 -11.32
C ARG A 63 -10.23 -5.53 -12.44
N GLY A 64 -9.17 -6.33 -12.61
CA GLY A 64 -8.10 -6.13 -13.59
C GLY A 64 -7.21 -4.91 -13.34
N LYS A 65 -7.21 -4.35 -12.12
CA LYS A 65 -6.46 -3.12 -11.75
C LYS A 65 -5.12 -3.39 -11.08
N VAL A 66 -4.86 -4.65 -10.72
CA VAL A 66 -3.59 -5.16 -10.19
C VAL A 66 -3.22 -6.35 -11.06
N GLN A 67 -1.95 -6.45 -11.47
CA GLN A 67 -1.46 -7.58 -12.25
C GLN A 67 -1.05 -8.74 -11.34
N GLU A 68 -1.02 -9.96 -11.88
CA GLU A 68 -0.64 -11.15 -11.12
C GLU A 68 0.75 -11.01 -10.47
N LYS A 69 1.75 -10.50 -11.21
CA LYS A 69 3.10 -10.24 -10.68
C LYS A 69 3.08 -9.34 -9.45
N GLN A 70 2.24 -8.29 -9.46
CA GLN A 70 2.11 -7.37 -8.34
C GLN A 70 1.41 -8.02 -7.16
N MET A 71 0.40 -8.86 -7.43
CA MET A 71 -0.29 -9.62 -6.40
C MET A 71 0.67 -10.55 -5.65
N ARG A 72 1.51 -11.29 -6.40
CA ARG A 72 2.52 -12.16 -5.80
C ARG A 72 3.51 -11.37 -4.94
N ILE A 73 3.98 -10.20 -5.40
CA ILE A 73 4.88 -9.35 -4.61
C ILE A 73 4.21 -8.88 -3.30
N ILE A 74 2.92 -8.53 -3.34
CA ILE A 74 2.17 -8.13 -2.13
C ILE A 74 2.04 -9.30 -1.15
N GLN A 75 1.69 -10.49 -1.65
CA GLN A 75 1.56 -11.70 -0.83
C GLN A 75 2.89 -12.12 -0.21
N ALA A 76 3.99 -11.92 -0.93
CA ALA A 76 5.36 -12.10 -0.44
C ALA A 76 5.86 -10.92 0.42
N ARG A 77 4.98 -10.00 0.85
CA ARG A 77 5.31 -8.84 1.67
C ARG A 77 6.44 -7.95 1.10
N GLY A 78 6.54 -7.87 -0.21
CA GLY A 78 7.57 -7.09 -0.90
C GLY A 78 8.95 -7.76 -0.98
N GLU A 79 9.08 -9.01 -0.54
CA GLU A 79 10.29 -9.80 -0.70
C GLU A 79 10.56 -10.10 -2.18
N LYS A 80 11.84 -10.29 -2.54
CA LYS A 80 12.22 -10.65 -3.90
C LYS A 80 11.71 -12.06 -4.20
N LEU A 81 10.72 -12.14 -5.08
CA LEU A 81 10.31 -13.36 -5.78
C LEU A 81 11.28 -13.72 -6.90
#